data_AF-A0A1P6BGM1-F1
#
_entry.id   AF-A0A1P6BGM1-F1
#
_cell.length_a   1.000
_cell.length_b   1.000
_cell.length_c   1.000
_cell.angle_alpha   90.00
_cell.angle_beta   90.00
_cell.angle_gamma   90.00
#
_symmetry.space_group_name_H-M   'P 1'
#
loop_
_entity.id
_entity.type
_entity.pdbx_description
1 polymer ?
#
loop_
_entity_poly.entity_id
_entity_poly.type
_entity_poly.pdbx_seq_one_letter_code
_entity_poly.pdbx_strand_id
1 'polypeptide(L)'
;MNGMFCGVTVAVSQGHLILDPVCAQCSSADTVYTFAFYSSGEESTKTVACDTDGTFEYSTFEAARTLAKRASADIFIFYREILQRKLSVDIWK
;
A
#
# COMPACT_ATOMS: atom_id res chain seq x y z
N MET A 1 -10.96 8.13 14.37
CA MET A 1 -10.12 7.94 13.18
C MET A 1 -10.66 8.85 12.08
N ASN A 2 -9.89 9.85 11.63
CA ASN A 2 -10.35 10.84 10.62
C ASN A 2 -10.06 10.42 9.17
N GLY A 3 -9.80 9.14 8.92
CA GLY A 3 -9.47 8.62 7.59
C GLY A 3 -9.11 7.15 7.63
N MET A 4 -8.86 6.59 6.46
CA MET A 4 -8.39 5.21 6.29
C MET A 4 -6.88 5.18 6.13
N PHE A 5 -6.30 4.07 6.56
CA PHE A 5 -4.88 3.80 6.42
C PHE A 5 -4.69 2.44 5.75
N CYS A 6 -3.68 2.30 4.91
CA CYS A 6 -3.23 1.00 4.44
C CYS A 6 -1.70 0.93 4.34
N GLY A 7 -1.16 -0.25 4.60
CA GLY A 7 0.22 -0.60 4.29
C GLY A 7 0.27 -1.34 2.96
N VAL A 8 1.27 -1.05 2.15
CA VAL A 8 1.55 -1.75 0.89
C VAL A 8 3.04 -2.06 0.85
N THR A 9 3.37 -3.33 0.64
CA THR A 9 4.75 -3.79 0.52
C THR A 9 5.10 -4.04 -0.95
N VAL A 10 6.30 -3.65 -1.34
CA VAL A 10 6.88 -3.85 -2.66
C VAL A 10 8.27 -4.43 -2.49
N ALA A 11 8.54 -5.60 -3.07
CA ALA A 11 9.88 -6.17 -3.12
C ALA A 11 10.53 -5.85 -4.47
N VAL A 12 11.85 -5.71 -4.46
CA VAL A 12 12.71 -5.66 -5.65
C VAL A 12 13.48 -6.95 -5.71
N SER A 13 13.40 -7.67 -6.83
CA SER A 13 14.23 -8.85 -7.06
C SER A 13 14.74 -8.83 -8.50
N GLN A 14 16.06 -8.86 -8.68
CA GLN A 14 16.71 -8.83 -9.99
C GLN A 14 16.26 -7.64 -10.85
N GLY A 15 16.00 -6.49 -10.23
CA GLY A 15 15.51 -5.28 -10.90
C GLY A 15 14.01 -5.28 -11.23
N HIS A 16 13.26 -6.32 -10.86
CA HIS A 16 11.81 -6.38 -11.01
C HIS A 16 11.10 -5.93 -9.73
N LEU A 17 10.08 -5.09 -9.88
CA LEU A 17 9.19 -4.68 -8.80
C LEU A 17 8.05 -5.69 -8.64
N ILE A 18 7.91 -6.24 -7.44
CA ILE A 18 6.87 -7.19 -7.06
C ILE A 18 5.96 -6.50 -6.05
N LEU A 19 4.71 -6.29 -6.42
CA LEU A 19 3.68 -5.73 -5.53
C LEU A 19 3.09 -6.84 -4.66
N ASP A 20 2.92 -6.55 -3.36
CA ASP A 20 2.40 -7.49 -2.35
C ASP A 20 3.13 -8.85 -2.35
N PRO A 21 4.46 -8.83 -2.11
CA PRO A 21 5.27 -10.03 -2.17
C PRO A 21 4.91 -11.02 -1.06
N VAL A 22 5.00 -12.31 -1.37
CA VAL A 22 4.90 -13.37 -0.34
C VAL A 22 6.20 -13.49 0.44
N CYS A 23 6.16 -14.09 1.63
CA CYS A 23 7.32 -14.23 2.51
C CYS A 23 8.58 -14.79 1.79
N ALA A 24 8.42 -15.80 0.94
CA ALA A 24 9.53 -16.37 0.16
C ALA A 24 10.18 -15.35 -0.79
N GLN A 25 9.39 -14.46 -1.41
CA GLN A 25 9.88 -13.40 -2.29
C GLN A 25 10.58 -12.30 -1.50
N CYS A 26 10.11 -11.97 -0.29
CA CYS A 26 10.80 -11.02 0.59
C CYS A 26 12.17 -11.56 1.02
N SER A 27 12.28 -12.85 1.34
CA SER A 27 13.56 -13.44 1.77
C SER A 27 14.62 -13.51 0.67
N SER A 28 14.21 -13.55 -0.60
CA SER A 28 15.11 -13.56 -1.76
C SER A 28 15.19 -12.21 -2.48
N ALA A 29 14.57 -11.17 -1.93
CA ALA A 29 14.56 -9.83 -2.52
C ALA A 29 15.87 -9.11 -2.25
N ASP A 30 16.29 -8.28 -3.21
CA ASP A 30 17.44 -7.37 -3.05
C ASP A 30 17.06 -6.19 -2.14
N THR A 31 15.79 -5.79 -2.17
CA THR A 31 15.25 -4.73 -1.32
C THR A 31 13.76 -4.95 -1.08
N VAL A 32 13.29 -4.62 0.11
CA VAL A 32 11.87 -4.59 0.44
C VAL A 32 11.49 -3.20 0.92
N TYR A 33 10.46 -2.63 0.30
CA TYR A 33 9.86 -1.37 0.71
C TYR A 33 8.49 -1.62 1.31
N THR A 34 8.23 -1.07 2.48
CA THR A 34 6.89 -1.02 3.06
C THR A 34 6.43 0.41 3.15
N PHE A 35 5.38 0.75 2.41
CA PHE A 35 4.81 2.08 2.39
C PHE A 35 3.50 2.11 3.15
N ALA A 36 3.34 3.15 3.95
CA ALA A 36 2.13 3.43 4.69
C ALA A 36 1.42 4.63 4.05
N PHE A 37 0.16 4.44 3.68
CA PHE A 37 -0.67 5.46 3.05
C PHE A 37 -1.86 5.82 3.91
N TYR A 38 -2.22 7.09 3.86
CA TYR A 38 -3.39 7.65 4.52
C TYR A 38 -4.28 8.37 3.51
N SER A 39 -5.59 8.12 3.61
CA SER A 39 -6.62 8.80 2.84
C SER A 39 -7.69 9.37 3.78
N SER A 40 -7.86 10.68 3.73
CA SER A 40 -8.91 11.41 4.43
C SER A 40 -9.89 11.91 3.38
N GLY A 41 -11.07 11.27 3.27
CA GLY A 41 -12.27 11.82 2.63
C GLY A 41 -12.08 12.45 1.25
N GLU A 42 -11.65 13.71 1.24
CA GLU A 42 -11.50 14.64 0.12
C GLU A 42 -10.04 14.90 -0.33
N GLU A 43 -9.04 14.46 0.41
CA GLU A 43 -7.63 14.69 0.08
C GLU A 43 -7.02 13.55 -0.76
N SER A 44 -6.06 13.92 -1.60
CA SER A 44 -5.19 12.98 -2.33
C SER A 44 -4.47 12.04 -1.36
N THR A 45 -4.42 10.75 -1.65
CA THR A 45 -3.66 9.76 -0.87
C THR A 45 -2.23 10.23 -0.56
N LYS A 46 -1.89 10.32 0.73
CA LYS A 46 -0.58 10.76 1.22
C LYS A 46 0.21 9.56 1.75
N THR A 47 1.50 9.50 1.45
CA THR A 47 2.43 8.58 2.12
C THR A 47 2.74 9.16 3.50
N VAL A 48 2.51 8.39 4.56
CA VAL A 48 2.71 8.83 5.95
C VAL A 48 3.93 8.18 6.61
N ALA A 49 4.34 7.01 6.12
CA ALA A 49 5.60 6.40 6.52
C ALA A 49 6.13 5.52 5.37
N CYS A 50 7.44 5.28 5.42
CA CYS A 50 8.09 4.27 4.61
C CYS A 50 9.13 3.56 5.48
N ASP A 51 9.21 2.26 5.34
CA ASP A 51 10.27 1.42 5.87
C ASP A 51 10.97 0.74 4.69
N THR A 52 12.28 0.59 4.79
CA THR A 52 13.10 0.06 3.68
C THR A 52 14.18 -0.82 4.24
N ASP A 53 14.25 -2.04 3.72
CA ASP A 53 15.25 -3.03 4.06
C ASP A 53 16.05 -3.39 2.80
N GLY A 54 17.37 -3.26 2.85
CA GLY A 54 18.27 -3.50 1.73
C GLY A 54 18.84 -2.24 1.06
N THR A 55 19.61 -2.45 0.00
CA THR A 55 20.29 -1.39 -0.76
C THR A 55 19.51 -1.01 -1.99
N PHE A 56 19.23 0.29 -2.17
CA PHE A 56 18.43 0.75 -3.29
C PHE A 56 18.95 1.99 -4.00
N GLU A 57 18.50 2.15 -5.23
CA GLU A 57 18.61 3.39 -5.99
C GLU A 57 17.34 4.22 -5.85
N TYR A 58 17.47 5.55 -5.80
CA TYR A 58 16.34 6.46 -5.66
C TYR A 58 15.30 6.31 -6.78
N SER A 59 15.74 6.03 -8.00
CA SER A 59 14.87 5.78 -9.16
C SER A 59 13.94 4.57 -8.93
N THR A 60 14.49 3.48 -8.38
CA THR A 60 13.73 2.28 -8.03
C THR A 60 12.76 2.55 -6.88
N PHE A 61 13.19 3.33 -5.88
CA PHE A 61 12.33 3.73 -4.77
C PHE A 61 11.13 4.57 -5.24
N GLU A 62 11.34 5.55 -6.12
CA GLU A 62 10.27 6.38 -6.66
C GLU A 62 9.27 5.54 -7.48
N ALA A 63 9.77 4.61 -8.29
CA ALA A 63 8.93 3.67 -9.04
C ALA A 63 8.12 2.77 -8.10
N ALA A 64 8.74 2.19 -7.07
CA ALA A 64 8.09 1.38 -6.06
C ALA A 64 7.02 2.16 -5.29
N ARG A 65 7.32 3.40 -4.88
CA ARG A 65 6.37 4.29 -4.21
C ARG A 65 5.17 4.62 -5.09
N THR A 66 5.40 4.89 -6.38
CA THR A 66 4.32 5.20 -7.33
C THR A 66 3.42 3.98 -7.54
N LEU A 67 4.02 2.80 -7.67
CA LEU A 67 3.29 1.53 -7.77
C LEU A 67 2.45 1.27 -6.52
N ALA A 68 3.06 1.39 -5.34
CA ALA A 68 2.40 1.21 -4.06
C ALA A 68 1.28 2.22 -3.84
N LYS A 69 1.46 3.48 -4.28
CA LYS A 69 0.43 4.52 -4.21
C LYS A 69 -0.78 4.17 -5.06
N ARG A 70 -0.59 3.61 -6.27
CA ARG A 70 -1.70 3.13 -7.11
C ARG A 70 -2.46 1.99 -6.42
N ALA A 71 -1.74 0.99 -5.93
CA ALA A 71 -2.34 -0.13 -5.20
C ALA A 71 -3.11 0.32 -3.95
N SER A 72 -2.60 1.32 -3.23
CA SER A 72 -3.29 1.87 -2.05
C SER A 72 -4.65 2.49 -2.40
N ALA A 73 -4.80 3.09 -3.59
CA ALA A 73 -6.06 3.66 -4.03
C ALA A 73 -7.13 2.57 -4.20
N ASP A 74 -6.76 1.45 -4.81
CA ASP A 74 -7.65 0.30 -4.99
C ASP A 74 -8.05 -0.31 -3.64
N ILE A 75 -7.10 -0.42 -2.70
CA ILE A 75 -7.36 -0.88 -1.33
C ILE A 75 -8.36 0.05 -0.62
N PHE A 76 -8.23 1.37 -0.76
CA PHE A 76 -9.17 2.31 -0.16
C PHE A 76 -10.57 2.23 -0.77
N ILE A 77 -10.69 1.99 -2.07
CA ILE A 77 -11.98 1.76 -2.73
C ILE A 77 -12.64 0.50 -2.15
N PHE A 78 -11.88 -0.60 -2.09
CA PHE A 78 -12.36 -1.85 -1.49
C PHE A 78 -12.85 -1.65 -0.06
N TYR A 79 -12.06 -1.00 0.80
CA TYR A 79 -12.47 -0.73 2.18
C TYR A 79 -13.74 0.13 2.27
N ARG A 80 -13.87 1.16 1.43
CA ARG A 80 -15.09 1.99 1.38
C ARG A 80 -16.31 1.16 0.99
N GLU A 81 -16.21 0.34 -0.05
CA GLU A 81 -17.33 -0.50 -0.50
C GLU A 81 -17.77 -1.50 0.57
N ILE A 82 -16.82 -2.17 1.23
CA ILE A 82 -17.12 -3.15 2.28
C ILE A 82 -17.76 -2.46 3.49
N LEU A 83 -17.24 -1.31 3.91
CA LEU A 83 -17.81 -0.55 5.02
C LEU A 83 -19.22 -0.03 4.71
N GLN A 84 -19.46 0.45 3.49
CA GLN A 84 -20.79 0.88 3.05
C GLN A 84 -21.79 -0.27 3.03
N ARG A 85 -21.39 -1.43 2.48
CA ARG A 85 -22.24 -2.64 2.48
C ARG A 85 -22.57 -3.08 3.90
N LYS A 86 -21.59 -3.10 4.81
CA LYS A 86 -21.82 -3.46 6.21
C LYS A 86 -22.79 -2.50 6.90
N LEU A 87 -22.57 -1.19 6.75
CA LEU A 87 -23.45 -0.17 7.33
C LEU A 87 -24.90 -0.30 6.82
N SER A 88 -25.10 -0.58 5.53
CA SER A 88 -26.44 -0.76 4.97
C SER A 88 -27.22 -1.94 5.57
N VAL A 89 -26.52 -2.98 6.05
CA VAL A 89 -27.15 -4.13 6.72
C VAL A 89 -27.47 -3.81 8.18
N ASP A 90 -26.57 -3.09 8.86
CA ASP A 90 -26.74 -2.74 10.28
C ASP A 90 -27.83 -1.68 10.51
N ILE A 91 -28.16 -0.83 9.54
CA ILE A 91 -29.27 0.15 9.63
C ILE A 91 -30.65 -0.54 9.70
N TRP A 92 -30.76 -1.81 9.29
CA TRP A 92 -32.01 -2.56 9.23
C TRP A 92 -32.21 -3.56 10.39
N LYS A 93 -31.34 -3.55 11.41
CA LYS A 93 -31.48 -4.32 12.64
C LYS A 93 -31.81 -3.41 13.82
#